data_AF-A0A3D0P6K7-F1
#
_entry.id   AF-A0A3D0P6K7-F1
#
_cell.length_a   1.000
_cell.length_b   1.000
_cell.length_c   1.000
_cell.angle_alpha   90.00
_cell.angle_beta   90.00
_cell.angle_gamma   90.00
#
_symmetry.space_group_name_H-M   'P 1'
#
loop_
_entity.id
_entity.type
_entity.pdbx_description
1 polymer ?
#
loop_
_entity_poly.entity_id
_entity_poly.type
_entity_poly.pdbx_seq_one_letter_code
_entity_poly.pdbx_strand_id
1 'polypeptide(L)'
;PENLIVAIYSPQVDNSRIAGFAKLVVDAAAAGDTVAGNIVKEAGFELGLAACAVIDKLGLKRNKVPIGCVGSIFKAGELLTGPMTEVIRTIAPKAYLTEPLMPPANAAALMALRNAVNSKNGGAK
;
A
#
# COMPACT_ATOMS: atom_id res chain seq x y z
N PRO A 1 17.98 11.55 22.52
CA PRO A 1 17.28 10.30 22.14
C PRO A 1 16.00 10.04 22.95
N GLU A 2 16.05 10.06 24.30
CA GLU A 2 14.89 9.79 25.18
C GLU A 2 13.69 10.73 24.96
N ASN A 3 13.95 12.00 24.65
CA ASN A 3 12.90 12.99 24.38
C ASN A 3 12.11 12.69 23.08
N LEU A 4 12.69 11.92 22.15
CA LEU A 4 12.05 11.62 20.86
C LEU A 4 10.92 10.59 21.01
N ILE A 5 11.13 9.56 21.84
CA ILE A 5 10.13 8.52 22.10
C ILE A 5 8.90 9.14 22.76
N VAL A 6 9.09 9.96 23.80
CA VAL A 6 7.99 10.67 24.48
C VAL A 6 7.24 11.58 23.50
N ALA A 7 7.96 12.28 22.63
CA ALA A 7 7.34 13.13 21.62
C ALA A 7 6.49 12.35 20.61
N ILE A 8 6.96 11.20 20.12
CA ILE A 8 6.26 10.37 19.12
C ILE A 8 5.02 9.67 19.70
N TYR A 9 5.09 9.20 20.95
CA TYR A 9 3.98 8.52 21.61
C TYR A 9 3.04 9.46 22.40
N SER A 10 3.27 10.77 22.33
CA SER A 10 2.42 11.74 23.01
C SER A 10 1.00 11.76 22.41
N PRO A 11 -0.08 11.93 23.20
CA PRO A 11 -1.45 12.01 22.70
C PRO A 11 -1.69 13.10 21.64
N GLN A 12 -0.80 14.09 21.54
CA GLN A 12 -0.90 15.15 20.53
C GLN A 12 -0.33 14.75 19.15
N VAL A 13 0.41 13.63 19.06
CA VAL A 13 0.92 13.09 17.79
C VAL A 13 -0.04 12.02 17.29
N ASP A 14 -0.78 12.35 16.23
CA ASP A 14 -1.61 11.40 15.52
C ASP A 14 -0.83 10.70 14.39
N ASN A 15 -1.45 9.65 13.82
CA ASN A 15 -0.87 8.89 12.72
C ASN A 15 -0.60 9.77 11.47
N SER A 16 -1.33 10.87 11.30
CA SER A 16 -1.16 11.77 10.15
C SER A 16 0.13 12.59 10.28
N ARG A 17 0.45 13.05 11.49
CA ARG A 17 1.71 13.74 11.80
C ARG A 17 2.90 12.84 11.57
N ILE A 18 2.82 11.57 11.98
CA ILE A 18 3.89 10.59 11.74
C ILE A 18 4.03 10.29 10.24
N ALA A 19 2.91 10.05 9.54
CA ALA A 19 2.91 9.82 8.10
C ALA A 19 3.49 11.00 7.29
N GLY A 20 3.38 12.23 7.81
CA GLY A 20 4.00 13.41 7.22
C GLY A 20 5.51 13.32 7.06
N PHE A 21 6.21 12.58 7.95
CA PHE A 21 7.65 12.37 7.85
C PHE A 21 8.04 11.49 6.66
N ALA A 22 7.14 10.65 6.15
CA ALA A 22 7.45 9.76 5.04
C ALA A 22 7.94 10.54 3.81
N LYS A 23 7.39 11.73 3.55
CA LYS A 23 7.86 12.60 2.48
C LYS A 23 9.31 13.05 2.70
N LEU A 24 9.66 13.48 3.91
CA LEU A 24 11.02 13.91 4.24
C LEU A 24 12.03 12.78 4.09
N VAL A 25 11.65 11.55 4.47
CA VAL A 25 12.49 10.36 4.28
C VAL A 25 12.69 10.07 2.80
N VAL A 26 11.63 10.15 1.98
CA VAL A 26 11.74 9.95 0.53
C VAL A 26 12.60 11.02 -0.13
N ASP A 27 12.43 12.29 0.24
CA ASP A 27 13.21 13.40 -0.29
C ASP A 27 14.71 13.25 0.08
N ALA A 28 15.02 12.83 1.31
CA ALA A 28 16.39 12.53 1.74
C ALA A 28 16.99 11.32 1.00
N ALA A 29 16.23 10.25 0.82
CA ALA A 29 16.65 9.09 0.04
C ALA A 29 16.98 9.47 -1.40
N ALA A 30 16.14 10.30 -2.03
CA ALA A 30 16.38 10.82 -3.38
C ALA A 30 17.62 11.71 -3.47
N ALA A 31 17.99 12.39 -2.37
CA ALA A 31 19.23 13.16 -2.26
C ALA A 31 20.49 12.30 -2.00
N GLY A 32 20.34 10.97 -1.90
CA GLY A 32 21.45 10.03 -1.71
C GLY A 32 21.76 9.68 -0.26
N ASP A 33 20.91 10.06 0.69
CA ASP A 33 21.04 9.60 2.08
C ASP A 33 20.80 8.08 2.14
N THR A 34 21.82 7.35 2.57
CA THR A 34 21.82 5.87 2.58
C THR A 34 20.90 5.30 3.66
N VAL A 35 20.74 5.98 4.79
CA VAL A 35 19.84 5.55 5.86
C VAL A 35 18.40 5.74 5.41
N ALA A 36 18.08 6.91 4.84
CA ALA A 36 16.76 7.17 4.28
C ALA A 36 16.44 6.19 3.14
N GLY A 37 17.39 5.92 2.26
CA GLY A 37 17.25 4.92 1.19
C GLY A 37 16.94 3.53 1.73
N ASN A 38 17.60 3.10 2.80
CA ASN A 38 17.33 1.82 3.45
C ASN A 38 15.93 1.77 4.06
N ILE A 39 15.46 2.86 4.69
CA ILE A 39 14.10 2.93 5.25
C ILE A 39 13.05 2.77 4.15
N VAL A 40 13.19 3.47 3.01
CA VAL A 40 12.25 3.35 1.88
C VAL A 40 12.29 1.94 1.29
N LYS A 41 13.48 1.36 1.15
CA LYS A 41 13.66 0.00 0.65
C LYS A 41 12.98 -1.04 1.53
N GLU A 42 13.18 -0.94 2.85
CA GLU A 42 12.57 -1.83 3.84
C GLU A 42 11.05 -1.69 3.84
N ALA A 43 10.53 -0.46 3.76
CA ALA A 43 9.09 -0.23 3.61
C ALA A 43 8.53 -0.89 2.34
N GLY A 44 9.24 -0.81 1.21
CA GLY A 44 8.84 -1.48 -0.03
C GLY A 44 8.81 -3.00 0.11
N PHE A 45 9.83 -3.58 0.76
CA PHE A 45 9.89 -5.01 1.04
C PHE A 45 8.72 -5.49 1.92
N GLU A 46 8.43 -4.78 3.02
CA GLU A 46 7.32 -5.11 3.93
C GLU A 46 5.95 -4.99 3.25
N LEU A 47 5.73 -3.97 2.42
CA LEU A 47 4.53 -3.87 1.59
C LEU A 47 4.39 -5.05 0.63
N GLY A 48 5.51 -5.52 0.07
CA GLY A 48 5.54 -6.68 -0.79
C GLY A 48 5.23 -7.98 -0.04
N LEU A 49 5.74 -8.15 1.18
CA LEU A 49 5.38 -9.27 2.05
C LEU A 49 3.89 -9.29 2.40
N ALA A 50 3.30 -8.12 2.68
CA ALA A 50 1.87 -7.99 2.91
C ALA A 50 1.06 -8.43 1.68
N ALA A 51 1.47 -8.02 0.48
CA ALA A 51 0.84 -8.47 -0.77
C ALA A 51 1.00 -9.98 -0.98
N CYS A 52 2.19 -10.54 -0.71
CA CYS A 52 2.45 -11.97 -0.78
C CYS A 52 1.51 -12.78 0.12
N ALA A 53 1.30 -12.33 1.35
CA ALA A 53 0.40 -12.99 2.31
C ALA A 53 -1.04 -13.07 1.78
N VAL A 54 -1.54 -11.99 1.17
CA VAL A 54 -2.88 -11.96 0.57
C VAL A 54 -2.96 -12.87 -0.65
N ILE A 55 -1.96 -12.81 -1.54
CA ILE A 55 -1.91 -13.65 -2.74
C ILE A 55 -1.90 -15.14 -2.38
N ASP A 56 -1.12 -15.53 -1.38
CA ASP A 56 -1.05 -16.91 -0.91
C ASP A 56 -2.37 -17.36 -0.30
N LYS A 57 -2.93 -16.57 0.61
CA LYS A 57 -4.21 -16.87 1.27
C LYS A 57 -5.38 -17.03 0.30
N LEU A 58 -5.35 -16.32 -0.83
CA LEU A 58 -6.36 -16.40 -1.88
C LEU A 58 -6.03 -17.43 -2.98
N GLY A 59 -4.89 -18.13 -2.90
CA GLY A 59 -4.50 -19.13 -3.91
C GLY A 59 -4.13 -18.56 -5.27
N LEU A 60 -3.70 -17.29 -5.34
CA LEU A 60 -3.54 -16.53 -6.60
C LEU A 60 -2.11 -16.58 -7.21
N LYS A 61 -1.20 -17.38 -6.65
CA LYS A 61 0.24 -17.41 -7.05
C LYS A 61 0.50 -17.59 -8.55
N ARG A 62 -0.37 -18.32 -9.26
CA ARG A 62 -0.22 -18.63 -10.70
C ARG A 62 -0.98 -17.66 -11.61
N ASN A 63 -1.73 -16.73 -11.03
CA ASN A 63 -2.63 -15.83 -11.74
C ASN A 63 -1.91 -14.53 -12.12
N LYS A 64 -2.45 -13.85 -13.13
CA LYS A 64 -2.08 -12.45 -13.41
C LYS A 64 -2.85 -11.56 -12.43
N VAL A 65 -2.19 -11.12 -11.36
CA VAL A 65 -2.81 -10.36 -10.26
C VAL A 65 -2.43 -8.88 -10.37
N PRO A 66 -3.39 -7.97 -10.65
CA PRO A 66 -3.17 -6.54 -10.49
C PRO A 66 -3.13 -6.18 -9.00
N ILE A 67 -2.11 -5.45 -8.58
CA ILE A 67 -1.96 -4.92 -7.22
C ILE A 67 -2.08 -3.41 -7.28
N GLY A 68 -3.20 -2.89 -6.77
CA GLY A 68 -3.48 -1.45 -6.76
C GLY A 68 -2.64 -0.70 -5.75
N CYS A 69 -1.82 0.24 -6.20
CA CYS A 69 -1.01 1.11 -5.35
C CYS A 69 -1.82 2.33 -4.90
N VAL A 70 -2.21 2.40 -3.63
CA VAL A 70 -3.02 3.50 -3.08
C VAL A 70 -2.26 4.26 -2.00
N GLY A 71 -2.15 5.58 -2.17
CA GLY A 71 -1.56 6.47 -1.17
C GLY A 71 -0.34 7.23 -1.69
N SER A 72 0.01 8.33 -1.03
CA SER A 72 1.08 9.22 -1.51
C SER A 72 2.48 8.63 -1.42
N ILE A 73 2.68 7.57 -0.63
CA ILE A 73 3.98 6.91 -0.48
C ILE A 73 4.50 6.32 -1.79
N PHE A 74 3.60 5.88 -2.69
CA PHE A 74 3.97 5.34 -4.00
C PHE A 74 4.58 6.39 -4.94
N LYS A 75 4.53 7.69 -4.59
CA LYS A 75 5.30 8.74 -5.27
C LYS A 75 6.82 8.59 -5.10
N ALA A 76 7.28 7.76 -4.15
CA ALA A 76 8.69 7.38 -4.01
C ALA A 76 9.22 6.57 -5.21
N GLY A 77 8.33 6.08 -6.08
CA GLY A 77 8.70 5.35 -7.30
C GLY A 77 9.53 4.12 -7.01
N GLU A 78 10.52 3.86 -7.88
CA GLU A 78 11.33 2.63 -7.86
C GLU A 78 12.09 2.37 -6.56
N LEU A 79 12.38 3.42 -5.77
CA LEU A 79 12.98 3.25 -4.44
C LEU A 79 12.10 2.40 -3.50
N LEU A 80 10.78 2.48 -3.69
CA LEU A 80 9.77 1.71 -2.95
C LEU A 80 9.23 0.53 -3.77
N THR A 81 8.86 0.78 -5.04
CA THR A 81 8.17 -0.22 -5.89
C THR A 81 9.08 -1.33 -6.38
N GLY A 82 10.39 -1.07 -6.52
CA GLY A 82 11.38 -2.07 -6.90
C GLY A 82 11.46 -3.21 -5.88
N PRO A 83 11.83 -2.94 -4.61
CA PRO A 83 11.88 -3.94 -3.54
C PRO A 83 10.55 -4.67 -3.33
N MET A 84 9.43 -3.93 -3.42
CA MET A 84 8.09 -4.50 -3.34
C MET A 84 7.85 -5.52 -4.46
N THR A 85 8.18 -5.16 -5.70
CA THR A 85 8.00 -6.04 -6.87
C THR A 85 8.91 -7.26 -6.81
N GLU A 86 10.15 -7.08 -6.36
CA GLU A 86 11.14 -8.15 -6.21
C GLU A 86 10.61 -9.26 -5.30
N VAL A 87 10.16 -8.92 -4.09
CA VAL A 87 9.65 -9.92 -3.14
C VAL A 87 8.34 -10.55 -3.63
N ILE A 88 7.44 -9.79 -4.26
CA ILE A 88 6.18 -10.34 -4.81
C ILE A 88 6.45 -11.40 -5.88
N ARG A 89 7.40 -11.13 -6.78
CA ARG A 89 7.72 -12.03 -7.89
C ARG A 89 8.30 -13.36 -7.45
N THR A 90 8.83 -13.47 -6.22
CA THR A 90 9.33 -14.74 -5.68
C THR A 90 8.25 -15.81 -5.57
N ILE A 91 6.99 -15.44 -5.29
CA ILE A 91 5.87 -16.38 -5.17
C ILE A 91 4.80 -16.21 -6.25
N ALA A 92 4.73 -15.03 -6.86
CA ALA A 92 3.69 -14.65 -7.82
C ALA A 92 4.32 -13.91 -9.01
N PRO A 93 5.05 -14.61 -9.90
CA PRO A 93 5.84 -14.01 -10.97
C PRO A 93 5.00 -13.25 -12.03
N LYS A 94 3.69 -13.49 -12.06
CA LYS A 94 2.73 -12.83 -12.97
C LYS A 94 1.97 -11.67 -12.31
N ALA A 95 2.19 -11.40 -11.03
CA ALA A 95 1.63 -10.24 -10.36
C ALA A 95 2.33 -8.95 -10.80
N TYR A 96 1.59 -7.84 -10.80
CA TYR A 96 2.11 -6.55 -11.25
C TYR A 96 1.44 -5.41 -10.48
N LEU A 97 2.25 -4.38 -10.18
CA LEU A 97 1.77 -3.14 -9.57
C LEU A 97 1.05 -2.30 -10.62
N THR A 98 -0.04 -1.64 -10.23
CA THR A 98 -0.82 -0.78 -11.11
C THR A 98 -1.54 0.30 -10.33
N GLU A 99 -1.89 1.39 -11.02
CA GLU A 99 -2.77 2.40 -10.45
C GLU A 99 -4.20 1.84 -10.31
N PRO A 100 -4.92 2.18 -9.22
CA PRO A 100 -6.32 1.81 -9.08
C PRO A 100 -7.16 2.33 -10.25
N LEU A 101 -8.04 1.48 -10.80
CA LEU A 101 -8.95 1.84 -11.90
C LEU A 101 -9.87 3.03 -11.55
N MET A 102 -10.16 3.21 -10.27
CA MET A 102 -10.95 4.32 -9.76
C MET A 102 -10.63 4.56 -8.27
N PRO A 103 -10.95 5.76 -7.75
CA PRO A 103 -10.80 6.04 -6.33
C PRO A 103 -11.61 5.06 -5.45
N PRO A 104 -11.11 4.71 -4.25
CA PRO A 104 -11.83 3.82 -3.33
C PRO A 104 -13.26 4.28 -2.99
N ALA A 105 -13.48 5.58 -2.87
CA ALA A 105 -14.81 6.15 -2.61
C ALA A 105 -15.80 5.86 -3.75
N ASN A 106 -15.35 5.95 -5.00
CA ASN A 106 -16.18 5.66 -6.17
C ASN A 106 -16.51 4.17 -6.23
N ALA A 107 -15.54 3.29 -5.96
CA ALA A 107 -15.76 1.85 -5.90
C ALA A 107 -16.77 1.48 -4.80
N ALA A 108 -16.67 2.09 -3.62
CA ALA A 108 -17.61 1.88 -2.53
C ALA A 108 -19.05 2.32 -2.89
N ALA A 109 -19.21 3.50 -3.51
CA ALA A 109 -20.51 3.97 -3.98
C ALA A 109 -21.13 3.02 -5.03
N LEU A 110 -20.30 2.53 -5.97
CA LEU A 110 -20.74 1.57 -6.98
C LEU A 110 -21.14 0.22 -6.35
N MET A 111 -20.41 -0.26 -5.35
CA MET A 111 -20.76 -1.47 -4.60
C MET A 111 -22.10 -1.30 -3.87
N ALA A 112 -22.32 -0.17 -3.20
CA ALA A 112 -23.58 0.13 -2.52
C ALA A 112 -24.77 0.15 -3.49
N LEU A 113 -24.60 0.79 -4.66
CA LEU A 113 -25.63 0.82 -5.70
C LEU A 113 -25.96 -0.58 -6.22
N ARG A 114 -24.94 -1.39 -6.55
CA ARG A 114 -25.15 -2.77 -7.04
C ARG A 114 -25.89 -3.63 -6.01
N ASN A 115 -25.52 -3.52 -4.75
CA ASN A 115 -26.18 -4.24 -3.67
C ASN A 115 -27.64 -3.81 -3.52
N ALA A 116 -27.93 -2.50 -3.56
CA ALA A 116 -29.30 -1.99 -3.50
C ALA A 116 -30.18 -2.48 -4.66
N VAL A 117 -29.63 -2.54 -5.88
CA VAL A 117 -30.33 -3.06 -7.06
C VAL A 117 -30.56 -4.58 -6.94
N ASN A 118 -29.56 -5.33 -6.52
CA ASN A 118 -29.67 -6.78 -6.33
C ASN A 118 -30.70 -7.14 -5.25
N SER A 119 -30.77 -6.37 -4.16
CA SER A 119 -31.78 -6.54 -3.11
C SER A 119 -33.21 -6.24 -3.59
N LYS A 120 -33.40 -5.30 -4.53
CA LYS A 120 -34.72 -5.03 -5.12
C LYS A 120 -35.18 -6.12 -6.09
N ASN A 121 -34.25 -6.72 -6.83
CA ASN A 121 -34.55 -7.79 -7.79
C ASN A 121 -34.72 -9.17 -7.12
N GLY A 122 -34.24 -9.36 -5.90
CA GLY A 122 -34.39 -10.60 -5.12
C GLY A 122 -35.66 -10.68 -4.26
N GLY A 123 -36.48 -9.62 -4.21
CA GLY A 123 -37.72 -9.54 -3.42
C GLY A 123 -38.98 -10.07 -4.11
N ALA A 124 -38.85 -10.66 -5.30
CA ALA A 124 -39.94 -11.35 -6.00
C ALA A 124 -39.67 -12.87 -6.01
N LYS A 125 -39.82 -13.50 -4.84
CA LYS A 125 -40.08 -14.93 -4.71
C LYS A 125 -41.04 -15.16 -3.57
#